data_AF-A0A4S8LMH2-F1
#
_entry.id   AF-A0A4S8LMH2-F1
#
_cell.length_a   1.000
_cell.length_b   1.000
_cell.length_c   1.000
_cell.angle_alpha   90.00
_cell.angle_beta   90.00
_cell.angle_gamma   90.00
#
_symmetry.space_group_name_H-M   'P 1'
#
loop_
_entity.id
_entity.type
_entity.pdbx_description
1 polymer ?
#
loop_
_entity_poly.entity_id
_entity_poly.type
_entity_poly.pdbx_seq_one_letter_code
_entity_poly.pdbx_strand_id
1 'polypeptide(L)'
;MPPKLKLPKAPKVKLKEYNDPDDAKYVVVAEPWADLPSNGDNKKVQSFSNNVGGWFEKMLGPGARVSAIFHMLDKRRHVIVELPYNVDVRGILGAHYTERFMKTGLIKPPTFIYEYNYKRFGHPGNKLGFTLSTPTYSSKDLPHLFAYFHENYPVPSLPPPPKGEYNALPIPMDVSHRLTQGKLDPQPVASSSFLTDSASSTQGLEPPVPASTLPLLHLLTLPTNHQPKSPYHQTQTHLHLTRDHLIYTLFLGVASFVPRLMNQGL
;
A
#
# COMPACT_ATOMS: atom_id res chain seq x y z
N MET A 1 11.08 22.25 61.11
CA MET A 1 11.43 21.70 59.77
C MET A 1 10.30 22.03 58.81
N PRO A 2 10.57 22.42 57.55
CA PRO A 2 9.51 22.66 56.57
C PRO A 2 8.83 21.33 56.14
N PRO A 3 7.51 21.31 55.88
CA PRO A 3 6.81 20.11 55.45
C PRO A 3 7.18 19.74 54.00
N LYS A 4 7.48 18.46 53.76
CA LYS A 4 7.76 17.95 52.40
C LYS A 4 6.46 17.90 51.58
N LEU A 5 6.30 18.84 50.65
CA LEU A 5 5.25 18.81 49.62
C LEU A 5 5.30 17.47 48.86
N LYS A 6 4.25 16.66 48.99
CA LYS A 6 4.08 15.42 48.24
C LYS A 6 3.62 15.78 46.83
N LEU A 7 4.51 15.70 45.85
CA LEU A 7 4.16 15.90 44.44
C LEU A 7 3.05 14.90 44.04
N PRO A 8 1.95 15.34 43.39
CA PRO A 8 0.95 14.43 42.86
C PRO A 8 1.59 13.45 41.88
N LYS A 9 1.29 12.15 42.02
CA LYS A 9 1.68 11.15 41.02
C LYS A 9 0.92 11.44 39.74
N ALA A 10 1.63 11.79 38.66
CA ALA A 10 1.02 12.07 37.36
C ALA A 10 0.11 10.91 36.91
N PRO A 11 -1.05 11.19 36.29
CA PRO A 11 -1.94 10.15 35.80
C PRO A 11 -1.21 9.22 34.82
N LYS A 12 -1.25 7.91 35.09
CA LYS A 12 -0.77 6.90 34.14
C LYS A 12 -1.74 6.83 32.97
N VAL A 13 -1.48 7.62 31.92
CA VAL A 13 -2.18 7.52 30.64
C VAL A 13 -1.97 6.09 30.13
N LYS A 14 -3.04 5.29 30.12
CA LYS A 14 -3.03 3.99 29.47
C LYS A 14 -2.90 4.22 27.97
N LEU A 15 -1.83 3.73 27.36
CA LEU A 15 -1.70 3.71 25.91
C LEU A 15 -2.86 2.87 25.34
N LYS A 16 -3.59 3.41 24.35
CA LYS A 16 -4.63 2.64 23.68
C LYS A 16 -3.96 1.58 22.80
N GLU A 17 -4.13 0.32 23.17
CA GLU A 17 -3.82 -0.81 22.32
C GLU A 17 -5.00 -1.07 21.36
N TYR A 18 -4.69 -1.56 20.17
CA TYR A 18 -5.65 -1.96 19.14
C TYR A 18 -5.53 -3.46 18.90
N ASN A 19 -6.64 -4.13 18.63
CA ASN A 19 -6.59 -5.50 18.10
C ASN A 19 -6.03 -5.44 16.66
N ASP A 20 -5.33 -6.49 16.23
CA ASP A 20 -4.99 -6.64 14.82
C ASP A 20 -6.28 -6.88 14.00
N PRO A 21 -6.36 -6.45 12.73
CA PRO A 21 -7.54 -6.62 11.90
C PRO A 21 -7.64 -8.03 11.30
N ASP A 22 -8.86 -8.54 11.20
CA ASP A 22 -9.17 -9.90 10.70
C ASP A 22 -9.20 -10.00 9.16
N ASP A 23 -9.26 -8.86 8.45
CA ASP A 23 -9.47 -8.73 7.00
C ASP A 23 -8.24 -8.26 6.21
N ALA A 24 -7.31 -7.57 6.87
CA ALA A 24 -6.13 -6.97 6.25
C ALA A 24 -4.81 -7.22 7.00
N LYS A 25 -3.70 -7.11 6.28
CA LYS A 25 -2.32 -7.04 6.79
C LYS A 25 -1.69 -5.72 6.37
N TYR A 26 -0.86 -5.16 7.24
CA TYR A 26 -0.24 -3.86 7.02
C TYR A 26 1.28 -3.96 7.12
N VAL A 27 1.98 -3.45 6.10
CA VAL A 27 3.45 -3.31 6.10
C VAL A 27 3.86 -1.86 5.89
N VAL A 28 5.01 -1.47 6.42
CA VAL A 28 5.62 -0.16 6.21
C VAL A 28 6.72 -0.29 5.18
N VAL A 29 6.57 0.43 4.07
CA VAL A 29 7.61 0.64 3.06
C VAL A 29 8.35 1.93 3.41
N ALA A 30 9.51 1.80 4.04
CA ALA A 30 10.38 2.90 4.38
C ALA A 30 11.42 3.13 3.28
N GLU A 31 11.61 4.41 2.92
CA GLU A 31 12.49 4.87 1.85
C GLU A 31 12.18 4.19 0.49
N PRO A 32 10.93 4.33 -0.01
CA PRO A 32 10.50 3.73 -1.28
C PRO A 32 11.36 4.19 -2.46
N TRP A 33 11.69 3.25 -3.35
CA TRP A 33 12.48 3.48 -4.56
C TRP A 33 11.80 4.43 -5.55
N ALA A 34 10.46 4.42 -5.58
CA ALA A 34 9.61 5.34 -6.32
C ALA A 34 9.37 6.62 -5.51
N ASP A 35 9.60 7.78 -6.12
CA ASP A 35 9.44 9.07 -5.43
C ASP A 35 7.95 9.46 -5.33
N LEU A 36 7.47 9.70 -4.11
CA LEU A 36 6.12 10.19 -3.85
C LEU A 36 6.01 11.67 -4.28
N PRO A 37 5.00 12.07 -5.09
CA PRO A 37 4.89 13.44 -5.58
C PRO A 37 4.41 14.41 -4.50
N SER A 38 5.30 15.32 -4.08
CA SER A 38 5.08 16.26 -2.97
C SER A 38 4.01 17.35 -3.23
N ASN A 39 3.42 17.41 -4.43
CA ASN A 39 2.53 18.49 -4.86
C ASN A 39 1.06 18.10 -5.03
N GLY A 40 0.66 16.88 -4.60
CA GLY A 40 -0.73 16.42 -4.71
C GLY A 40 -1.21 16.17 -6.16
N ASP A 41 -0.29 15.98 -7.11
CA ASP A 41 -0.63 15.63 -8.49
C ASP A 41 -1.23 14.21 -8.55
N ASN A 42 -2.57 14.14 -8.59
CA ASN A 42 -3.34 12.89 -8.61
C ASN A 42 -2.87 11.89 -9.67
N LYS A 43 -2.38 12.33 -10.84
CA LYS A 43 -1.88 11.42 -11.88
C LYS A 43 -0.55 10.79 -11.46
N LYS A 44 0.33 11.55 -10.82
CA LYS A 44 1.59 11.04 -10.25
C LYS A 44 1.33 10.17 -9.01
N VAL A 45 0.37 10.53 -8.15
CA VAL A 45 -0.02 9.71 -6.98
C VAL A 45 -0.57 8.36 -7.47
N GLN A 46 -1.39 8.33 -8.51
CA GLN A 46 -1.89 7.09 -9.10
C GLN A 46 -0.77 6.27 -9.75
N SER A 47 0.16 6.91 -10.47
CA SER A 47 1.33 6.23 -11.05
C SER A 47 2.22 5.60 -9.98
N PHE A 48 2.56 6.35 -8.93
CA PHE A 48 3.26 5.82 -7.74
C PHE A 48 2.51 4.63 -7.14
N SER A 49 1.20 4.75 -6.95
CA SER A 49 0.37 3.70 -6.34
C SER A 49 0.32 2.43 -7.21
N ASN A 50 0.27 2.60 -8.53
CA ASN A 50 0.27 1.49 -9.48
C ASN A 50 1.64 0.79 -9.53
N ASN A 51 2.74 1.56 -9.48
CA ASN A 51 4.09 1.02 -9.41
C ASN A 51 4.35 0.25 -8.10
N VAL A 52 3.87 0.75 -6.96
CA VAL A 52 3.99 0.06 -5.67
C VAL A 52 3.10 -1.20 -5.63
N GLY A 53 1.84 -1.12 -6.07
CA GLY A 53 0.97 -2.30 -6.12
C GLY A 53 1.51 -3.41 -7.04
N GLY A 54 1.95 -3.05 -8.25
CA GLY A 54 2.57 -3.99 -9.18
C GLY A 54 3.90 -4.56 -8.66
N TRP A 55 4.69 -3.77 -7.93
CA TRP A 55 5.88 -4.27 -7.25
C TRP A 55 5.53 -5.32 -6.17
N PHE A 56 4.47 -5.10 -5.39
CA PHE A 56 4.00 -6.07 -4.41
C PHE A 56 3.47 -7.36 -5.04
N GLU A 57 2.64 -7.28 -6.08
CA GLU A 57 2.23 -8.48 -6.85
C GLU A 57 3.43 -9.19 -7.50
N LYS A 58 4.48 -8.46 -7.88
CA LYS A 58 5.72 -9.06 -8.40
C LYS A 58 6.54 -9.80 -7.34
N MET A 59 6.49 -9.37 -6.09
CA MET A 59 7.18 -10.02 -4.96
C MET A 59 6.40 -11.20 -4.37
N LEU A 60 5.08 -11.07 -4.27
CA LEU A 60 4.20 -11.99 -3.53
C LEU A 60 3.44 -12.96 -4.45
N GLY A 61 3.39 -12.68 -5.75
CA GLY A 61 2.69 -13.50 -6.75
C GLY A 61 1.23 -13.10 -6.97
N PRO A 62 0.52 -13.87 -7.83
CA PRO A 62 -0.88 -13.59 -8.18
C PRO A 62 -1.82 -13.58 -6.97
N GLY A 63 -2.77 -12.65 -6.96
CA GLY A 63 -3.77 -12.52 -5.89
C GLY A 63 -3.33 -11.67 -4.71
N ALA A 64 -2.04 -11.39 -4.54
CA ALA A 64 -1.51 -10.50 -3.50
C ALA A 64 -1.65 -9.00 -3.84
N ARG A 65 -2.78 -8.62 -4.45
CA ARG A 65 -3.07 -7.24 -4.87
C ARG A 65 -3.17 -6.32 -3.67
N VAL A 66 -2.46 -5.19 -3.71
CA VAL A 66 -2.53 -4.13 -2.70
C VAL A 66 -3.91 -3.46 -2.71
N SER A 67 -4.57 -3.43 -1.55
CA SER A 67 -5.88 -2.79 -1.34
C SER A 67 -5.76 -1.28 -1.25
N ALA A 68 -4.79 -0.80 -0.48
CA ALA A 68 -4.61 0.61 -0.13
C ALA A 68 -3.14 0.96 0.14
N ILE A 69 -2.78 2.21 -0.15
CA ILE A 69 -1.47 2.81 0.14
C ILE A 69 -1.70 4.13 0.85
N PHE A 70 -1.36 4.17 2.14
CA PHE A 70 -1.46 5.35 2.98
C PHE A 70 -0.12 6.08 2.99
N HIS A 71 -0.13 7.35 2.59
CA HIS A 71 1.09 8.14 2.37
C HIS A 71 0.96 9.56 2.92
N MET A 72 2.08 10.17 3.36
CA MET A 72 2.11 11.56 3.83
C MET A 72 2.81 12.43 2.78
N LEU A 73 2.05 13.24 2.04
CA LEU A 73 2.53 14.02 0.88
C LEU A 73 3.67 15.01 1.20
N ASP A 74 3.76 15.49 2.45
CA ASP A 74 4.56 16.65 2.83
C ASP A 74 5.74 16.36 3.77
N LYS A 75 5.74 15.21 4.48
CA LYS A 75 6.55 15.06 5.70
C LYS A 75 7.32 13.76 5.91
N ARG A 76 7.02 12.64 5.21
CA ARG A 76 7.69 11.35 5.52
C ARG A 76 8.05 10.52 4.28
N ARG A 77 9.30 10.03 4.25
CA ARG A 77 9.79 9.05 3.26
C ARG A 77 9.35 7.61 3.61
N HIS A 78 8.10 7.41 4.01
CA HIS A 78 7.52 6.07 4.16
C HIS A 78 6.03 6.07 3.78
N VAL A 79 5.56 4.91 3.32
CA VAL A 79 4.13 4.64 3.09
C VAL A 79 3.74 3.36 3.83
N ILE A 80 2.47 3.24 4.18
CA ILE A 80 1.90 2.03 4.78
C ILE A 80 1.05 1.35 3.70
N VAL A 81 1.34 0.09 3.41
CA VAL A 81 0.70 -0.70 2.37
C VAL A 81 -0.23 -1.72 3.03
N GLU A 82 -1.46 -1.78 2.55
CA GLU A 82 -2.50 -2.70 2.97
C GLU A 82 -2.62 -3.86 1.99
N LEU A 83 -2.64 -5.07 2.52
CA LEU A 83 -2.71 -6.34 1.78
C LEU A 83 -3.86 -7.21 2.33
N PRO A 84 -4.45 -8.08 1.52
CA PRO A 84 -5.41 -9.08 1.98
C PRO A 84 -4.83 -9.96 3.11
N TYR A 85 -5.63 -10.26 4.14
CA TYR A 85 -5.19 -11.04 5.31
C TYR A 85 -4.55 -12.40 4.96
N ASN A 86 -4.98 -13.06 3.89
CA ASN A 86 -4.47 -14.37 3.47
C ASN A 86 -3.05 -14.34 2.86
N VAL A 87 -2.47 -13.18 2.59
CA VAL A 87 -1.10 -13.03 2.05
C VAL A 87 -0.04 -13.30 3.12
N ASP A 88 0.97 -14.13 2.85
CA ASP A 88 2.17 -14.19 3.70
C ASP A 88 3.15 -13.06 3.36
N VAL A 89 3.25 -12.08 4.25
CA VAL A 89 4.19 -10.96 4.11
C VAL A 89 5.62 -11.32 4.53
N ARG A 90 5.85 -12.45 5.22
CA ARG A 90 7.16 -12.78 5.80
C ARG A 90 8.26 -12.97 4.75
N GLY A 91 7.89 -13.39 3.54
CA GLY A 91 8.83 -13.52 2.41
C GLY A 91 9.36 -12.18 1.87
N ILE A 92 8.69 -11.06 2.16
CA ILE A 92 9.05 -9.72 1.67
C ILE A 92 9.51 -8.76 2.76
N LEU A 93 9.64 -9.19 4.01
CA LEU A 93 10.21 -8.35 5.06
C LEU A 93 11.73 -8.30 4.89
N GLY A 94 12.32 -7.09 4.87
CA GLY A 94 13.76 -6.93 4.74
C GLY A 94 14.20 -5.67 4.00
N ALA A 95 15.46 -5.65 3.57
CA ALA A 95 16.05 -4.62 2.72
C ALA A 95 16.02 -5.06 1.24
N HIS A 96 15.43 -4.21 0.41
CA HIS A 96 15.25 -4.38 -1.03
C HIS A 96 16.15 -3.39 -1.77
N TYR A 97 17.10 -3.94 -2.52
CA TYR A 97 18.12 -3.18 -3.25
C TYR A 97 17.67 -3.01 -4.69
N THR A 98 17.50 -1.76 -5.12
CA THR A 98 16.88 -1.40 -6.42
C THR A 98 17.64 -2.03 -7.59
N GLU A 99 18.97 -2.04 -7.50
CA GLU A 99 19.89 -2.66 -8.46
C GLU A 99 19.83 -4.20 -8.49
N ARG A 100 19.21 -4.85 -7.51
CA ARG A 100 18.98 -6.31 -7.49
C ARG A 100 17.61 -6.71 -8.08
N PHE A 101 16.64 -5.79 -8.13
CA PHE A 101 15.28 -6.10 -8.62
C PHE A 101 14.81 -5.30 -9.85
N MET A 102 15.45 -4.18 -10.20
CA MET A 102 15.11 -3.40 -11.40
C MET A 102 16.11 -3.61 -12.55
N LYS A 103 15.59 -3.94 -13.74
CA LYS A 103 16.35 -4.08 -14.99
C LYS A 103 16.94 -2.77 -15.52
N THR A 104 16.50 -1.62 -15.02
CA THR A 104 16.81 -0.29 -15.55
C THR A 104 18.20 0.24 -15.19
N GLY A 105 18.99 -0.50 -14.40
CA GLY A 105 20.27 -0.02 -13.86
C GLY A 105 20.13 1.14 -12.86
N LEU A 106 18.92 1.40 -12.38
CA LEU A 106 18.64 2.50 -11.46
C LEU A 106 19.18 2.23 -10.05
N ILE A 107 20.32 2.84 -9.73
CA ILE A 107 20.87 2.82 -8.38
C ILE A 107 20.13 3.86 -7.52
N LYS A 108 19.31 3.38 -6.59
CA LYS A 108 18.62 4.15 -5.55
C LYS A 108 19.01 3.57 -4.17
N PRO A 109 18.94 4.35 -3.08
CA PRO A 109 19.07 3.79 -1.73
C PRO A 109 18.13 2.60 -1.50
N PRO A 110 18.51 1.61 -0.66
CA PRO A 110 17.66 0.45 -0.41
C PRO A 110 16.34 0.86 0.23
N THR A 111 15.25 0.25 -0.25
CA THR A 111 13.92 0.34 0.37
C THR A 111 13.80 -0.74 1.43
N PHE A 112 13.17 -0.43 2.57
CA PHE A 112 12.99 -1.36 3.66
C PHE A 112 11.51 -1.68 3.87
N ILE A 113 11.17 -2.97 3.99
CA ILE A 113 9.81 -3.42 4.31
C ILE A 113 9.81 -4.04 5.71
N TYR A 114 8.92 -3.54 6.57
CA TYR A 114 8.69 -4.02 7.93
C TYR A 114 7.19 -4.27 8.15
N GLU A 115 6.82 -5.08 9.15
CA GLU A 115 5.43 -5.14 9.60
C GLU A 115 5.02 -3.82 10.27
N TYR A 116 3.78 -3.37 10.04
CA TYR A 116 3.23 -2.19 10.70
C TYR A 116 2.77 -2.53 12.12
N ASN A 117 3.11 -1.70 13.11
CA ASN A 117 2.72 -1.93 14.50
C ASN A 117 1.27 -1.48 14.73
N TYR A 118 0.31 -2.25 14.20
CA TYR A 118 -1.11 -1.95 14.30
C TYR A 118 -1.56 -1.82 15.76
N LYS A 119 -1.12 -2.72 16.64
CA LYS A 119 -1.44 -2.68 18.09
C LYS A 119 -1.14 -1.35 18.77
N ARG A 120 -0.03 -0.69 18.41
CA ARG A 120 0.35 0.60 18.99
C ARG A 120 -0.33 1.80 18.33
N PHE A 121 -0.76 1.68 17.07
CA PHE A 121 -1.04 2.83 16.22
C PHE A 121 -2.40 2.84 15.52
N GLY A 122 -3.10 1.71 15.47
CA GLY A 122 -4.39 1.53 14.81
C GLY A 122 -4.37 1.70 13.29
N HIS A 123 -5.55 1.62 12.68
CA HIS A 123 -5.76 1.80 11.24
C HIS A 123 -5.10 3.09 10.70
N PRO A 124 -4.28 3.02 9.64
CA PRO A 124 -3.55 4.19 9.13
C PRO A 124 -4.43 5.38 8.77
N GLY A 125 -5.62 5.14 8.19
CA GLY A 125 -6.59 6.19 7.83
C GLY A 125 -7.16 6.99 9.02
N ASN A 126 -6.95 6.52 10.25
CA ASN A 126 -7.37 7.25 11.46
C ASN A 126 -6.32 8.29 11.93
N LYS A 127 -5.19 8.42 11.21
CA LYS A 127 -4.11 9.36 11.53
C LYS A 127 -4.18 10.61 10.66
N LEU A 128 -4.16 11.78 11.30
CA LEU A 128 -4.05 13.06 10.60
C LEU A 128 -2.80 13.11 9.70
N GLY A 129 -2.97 13.61 8.48
CA GLY A 129 -1.89 13.80 7.50
C GLY A 129 -1.58 12.58 6.61
N PHE A 130 -2.25 11.44 6.78
CA PHE A 130 -2.22 10.35 5.81
C PHE A 130 -3.29 10.54 4.73
N THR A 131 -2.88 10.47 3.47
CA THR A 131 -3.75 10.38 2.29
C THR A 131 -3.82 8.92 1.83
N LEU A 132 -5.01 8.49 1.41
CA LEU A 132 -5.25 7.16 0.84
C LEU A 132 -5.15 7.22 -0.69
N SER A 133 -4.48 6.22 -1.30
CA SER A 133 -4.63 5.89 -2.71
C SER A 133 -4.72 4.38 -2.90
N THR A 134 -5.48 3.94 -3.91
CA THR A 134 -5.67 2.52 -4.27
C THR A 134 -5.08 2.28 -5.66
N PRO A 135 -4.35 1.17 -5.90
CA PRO A 135 -3.84 0.85 -7.23
C PRO A 135 -4.98 0.48 -8.20
N THR A 136 -5.03 1.15 -9.36
CA THR A 136 -6.14 1.04 -10.33
C THR A 136 -5.81 0.23 -11.60
N TYR A 137 -4.61 -0.34 -11.69
CA TYR A 137 -4.21 -1.15 -12.85
C TYR A 137 -5.02 -2.46 -12.98
N SER A 138 -5.03 -3.02 -14.18
CA SER A 138 -5.59 -4.32 -14.53
C SER A 138 -4.50 -5.38 -14.76
N SER A 139 -4.88 -6.65 -14.90
CA SER A 139 -3.95 -7.73 -15.26
C SER A 139 -3.28 -7.54 -16.62
N LYS A 140 -3.82 -6.67 -17.50
CA LYS A 140 -3.23 -6.32 -18.80
C LYS A 140 -2.08 -5.33 -18.69
N ASP A 141 -2.01 -4.58 -17.59
CA ASP A 141 -0.96 -3.59 -17.33
C ASP A 141 0.25 -4.23 -16.60
N LEU A 142 0.04 -5.36 -15.93
CA LEU A 142 1.10 -6.09 -15.22
C LEU A 142 2.33 -6.42 -16.08
N PRO A 143 2.22 -6.85 -17.36
CA PRO A 143 3.40 -7.05 -18.21
C PRO A 143 4.23 -5.77 -18.40
N HIS A 144 3.59 -4.60 -18.48
CA HIS A 144 4.28 -3.31 -18.60
C HIS A 144 4.91 -2.87 -17.27
N LEU A 145 4.23 -3.10 -16.14
CA LEU A 145 4.79 -2.85 -14.81
C LEU A 145 5.97 -3.81 -14.50
N PHE A 146 5.87 -5.07 -14.90
CA PHE A 146 6.89 -6.11 -14.71
C PHE A 146 8.05 -6.00 -15.71
N ALA A 147 7.90 -5.25 -16.81
CA ALA A 147 8.99 -4.98 -17.75
C ALA A 147 10.19 -4.33 -17.06
N TYR A 148 9.96 -3.53 -16.01
CA TYR A 148 10.99 -2.88 -15.21
C TYR A 148 11.68 -3.81 -14.20
N PHE A 149 11.10 -4.97 -13.86
CA PHE A 149 11.59 -5.86 -12.80
C PHE A 149 12.26 -7.12 -13.35
N HIS A 150 13.25 -7.65 -12.63
CA HIS A 150 13.79 -8.99 -12.92
C HIS A 150 12.71 -10.08 -12.79
N GLU A 151 12.87 -11.16 -13.55
CA GLU A 151 11.88 -12.25 -13.60
C GLU A 151 11.82 -13.00 -12.26
N ASN A 152 12.97 -13.40 -11.73
CA ASN A 152 13.11 -13.86 -10.36
C ASN A 152 13.29 -12.64 -9.46
N TYR A 153 12.38 -12.43 -8.50
CA TYR A 153 12.55 -11.37 -7.50
C TYR A 153 13.60 -11.80 -6.46
N PRO A 154 14.59 -10.96 -6.12
CA PRO A 154 15.67 -11.34 -5.20
C PRO A 154 15.17 -11.51 -3.76
N VAL A 155 15.74 -12.48 -3.04
CA VAL A 155 15.58 -12.59 -1.59
C VAL A 155 16.08 -11.29 -0.93
N PRO A 156 15.28 -10.67 -0.02
CA PRO A 156 15.69 -9.48 0.71
C PRO A 156 16.95 -9.72 1.55
N SER A 157 17.65 -8.64 1.91
CA SER A 157 18.72 -8.70 2.92
C SER A 157 18.19 -8.35 4.31
N LEU A 158 18.96 -8.63 5.37
CA LEU A 158 18.64 -8.12 6.71
C LEU A 158 18.66 -6.57 6.71
N PRO A 159 17.58 -5.89 7.16
CA PRO A 159 17.52 -4.44 7.24
C PRO A 159 18.08 -3.91 8.58
N PRO A 160 18.35 -2.61 8.69
CA PRO A 160 18.57 -1.99 10.00
C PRO A 160 17.31 -2.05 10.87
N PRO A 161 17.41 -1.78 12.19
CA PRO A 161 16.23 -1.57 13.02
C PRO A 161 15.36 -0.41 12.48
N PRO A 162 14.02 -0.52 12.52
CA PRO A 162 13.15 0.52 12.01
C PRO A 162 13.28 1.81 12.83
N LYS A 163 13.41 2.95 12.15
CA LYS A 163 13.40 4.28 12.78
C LYS A 163 12.02 4.51 13.41
N GLY A 164 11.98 5.08 14.63
CA GLY A 164 10.73 5.19 15.41
C GLY A 164 9.59 5.93 14.71
N GLU A 165 9.91 6.81 13.75
CA GLU A 165 8.96 7.53 12.91
C GLU A 165 8.17 6.65 11.92
N TYR A 166 8.68 5.45 11.59
CA TYR A 166 8.08 4.54 10.62
C TYR A 166 6.81 3.85 11.13
N ASN A 167 6.52 3.90 12.43
CA ASN A 167 5.41 3.16 13.06
C ASN A 167 5.49 1.62 12.91
N ALA A 168 6.67 1.08 12.63
CA ALA A 168 6.90 -0.32 12.31
C ALA A 168 7.26 -1.20 13.54
N LEU A 169 7.20 -2.52 13.35
CA LEU A 169 7.80 -3.54 14.21
C LEU A 169 9.23 -3.87 13.74
N PRO A 170 10.13 -4.33 14.64
CA PRO A 170 11.37 -4.97 14.21
C PRO A 170 11.07 -6.27 13.44
N ILE A 171 12.01 -6.72 12.61
CA ILE A 171 11.88 -7.97 11.86
C ILE A 171 11.71 -9.17 12.82
N PRO A 172 10.72 -10.07 12.62
CA PRO A 172 10.55 -11.27 13.42
C PRO A 172 11.82 -12.14 13.44
N MET A 173 12.13 -12.76 14.58
CA MET A 173 13.40 -13.46 14.80
C MET A 173 13.66 -14.59 13.79
N ASP A 174 12.65 -15.40 13.46
CA ASP A 174 12.73 -16.46 12.44
C ASP A 174 13.01 -15.90 11.04
N VAL A 175 12.44 -14.74 10.70
CA VAL A 175 12.73 -14.04 9.44
C VAL A 175 14.15 -13.51 9.45
N SER A 176 14.60 -12.92 10.55
CA SER A 176 15.99 -12.48 10.74
C SER A 176 17.00 -13.64 10.58
N HIS A 177 16.69 -14.82 11.14
CA HIS A 177 17.51 -16.03 10.94
C HIS A 177 17.55 -16.48 9.46
N ARG A 178 16.42 -16.47 8.75
CA ARG A 178 16.38 -16.78 7.30
C ARG A 178 17.19 -15.79 6.47
N LEU A 179 17.04 -14.48 6.73
CA LEU A 179 17.75 -13.41 6.03
C LEU A 179 19.27 -13.43 6.29
N THR A 180 19.73 -13.94 7.44
CA THR A 180 21.16 -14.04 7.79
C THR A 180 21.81 -15.35 7.34
N GLN A 181 21.06 -16.44 7.25
CA GLN A 181 21.57 -17.73 6.78
C GLN A 181 21.66 -17.84 5.24
N GLY A 182 21.06 -16.91 4.50
CA GLY A 182 21.06 -16.89 3.02
C GLY A 182 20.29 -18.05 2.36
N LYS A 183 19.81 -19.02 3.15
CA LYS A 183 19.10 -20.20 2.69
C LYS A 183 17.60 -19.96 2.73
N LEU A 184 17.04 -19.66 1.57
CA LEU A 184 15.59 -19.65 1.34
C LEU A 184 15.29 -20.70 0.27
N ASP A 185 15.04 -21.94 0.72
CA ASP A 185 14.42 -22.95 -0.12
C ASP A 185 13.08 -22.35 -0.61
N PRO A 186 12.79 -22.31 -1.93
CA PRO A 186 11.65 -21.58 -2.44
C PRO A 186 10.36 -22.21 -1.90
N GLN A 187 9.61 -21.44 -1.09
CA GLN A 187 8.25 -21.78 -0.74
C GLN A 187 7.48 -22.00 -2.05
N PRO A 188 6.94 -23.21 -2.32
CA PRO A 188 6.07 -23.38 -3.46
C PRO A 188 4.85 -22.50 -3.22
N VAL A 189 4.67 -21.48 -4.07
CA VAL A 189 3.40 -20.74 -4.13
C VAL A 189 2.29 -21.79 -4.24
N ALA A 190 1.34 -21.74 -3.30
CA ALA A 190 0.32 -22.77 -3.18
C ALA A 190 -0.61 -22.71 -4.39
N SER A 191 -0.23 -23.45 -5.45
CA SER A 191 -1.04 -23.67 -6.63
C SER A 191 -2.34 -24.32 -6.19
N SER A 192 -3.38 -23.50 -6.04
CA SER A 192 -4.74 -23.93 -5.74
C SER A 192 -5.25 -24.77 -6.90
N SER A 193 -4.92 -26.06 -6.89
CA SER A 193 -5.36 -27.05 -7.86
C SER A 193 -6.87 -27.25 -7.70
N PHE A 194 -7.64 -26.43 -8.43
CA PHE A 194 -9.07 -26.66 -8.60
C PHE A 194 -9.27 -28.07 -9.15
N LEU A 195 -10.03 -28.89 -8.42
CA LEU A 195 -10.31 -30.26 -8.79
C LEU A 195 -11.16 -30.27 -10.06
N THR A 196 -10.58 -30.73 -11.16
CA THR A 196 -11.32 -31.06 -12.38
C THR A 196 -11.81 -32.50 -12.29
N ASP A 197 -12.99 -32.70 -11.69
CA ASP A 197 -13.64 -34.01 -11.71
C ASP A 197 -13.83 -34.49 -13.15
N SER A 198 -13.49 -35.76 -13.40
CA SER A 198 -13.57 -36.39 -14.72
C SER A 198 -14.11 -37.81 -14.62
N ALA A 199 -15.38 -37.97 -14.95
CA ALA A 199 -15.99 -39.23 -15.35
C ALA A 199 -16.63 -38.99 -16.74
N SER A 200 -16.16 -39.63 -17.81
CA SER A 200 -16.30 -41.07 -18.09
C SER A 200 -17.79 -41.46 -18.12
N SER A 201 -18.48 -41.29 -19.25
CA SER A 201 -18.42 -42.12 -20.47
C SER A 201 -19.28 -43.38 -20.39
N THR A 202 -20.35 -43.42 -21.19
CA THR A 202 -21.08 -44.63 -21.56
C THR A 202 -21.68 -44.41 -22.95
N GLN A 203 -21.46 -45.34 -23.88
CA GLN A 203 -22.09 -45.32 -25.21
C GLN A 203 -23.42 -46.06 -25.18
N GLY A 204 -24.41 -45.59 -25.94
CA GLY A 204 -25.73 -46.21 -26.10
C GLY A 204 -26.29 -45.95 -27.49
N LEU A 205 -26.78 -47.01 -28.14
CA LEU A 205 -27.11 -47.05 -29.58
C LEU A 205 -28.40 -46.31 -29.95
N GLU A 206 -28.45 -45.79 -31.19
CA GLU A 206 -29.66 -45.39 -31.94
C GLU A 206 -30.54 -46.63 -32.28
N PRO A 207 -31.83 -46.52 -32.72
CA PRO A 207 -32.21 -45.88 -34.01
C PRO A 207 -33.64 -45.21 -33.97
N PRO A 208 -34.46 -45.08 -35.05
CA PRO A 208 -34.54 -43.78 -35.75
C PRO A 208 -35.96 -43.27 -36.18
N VAL A 209 -36.07 -41.97 -36.51
CA VAL A 209 -37.03 -41.38 -37.53
C VAL A 209 -38.55 -41.44 -37.17
N PRO A 210 -39.47 -40.55 -37.66
CA PRO A 210 -39.42 -39.66 -38.83
C PRO A 210 -39.69 -38.15 -38.59
N ALA A 211 -39.68 -37.39 -39.70
CA ALA A 211 -39.88 -35.94 -39.76
C ALA A 211 -41.35 -35.49 -39.74
N SER A 212 -41.59 -34.21 -39.44
CA SER A 212 -42.81 -33.48 -39.80
C SER A 212 -42.56 -31.99 -40.02
N THR A 213 -43.41 -31.40 -40.86
CA THR A 213 -43.16 -30.15 -41.60
C THR A 213 -43.46 -28.87 -40.81
N LEU A 214 -42.71 -27.81 -41.17
CA LEU A 214 -43.00 -26.36 -41.09
C LEU A 214 -44.50 -25.96 -40.99
N PRO A 215 -44.86 -24.84 -40.30
CA PRO A 215 -44.41 -23.51 -40.78
C PRO A 215 -44.10 -22.38 -39.80
N LEU A 216 -43.27 -21.49 -40.37
CA LEU A 216 -43.03 -20.07 -40.09
C LEU A 216 -44.22 -19.28 -39.50
N LEU A 217 -43.95 -18.50 -38.44
CA LEU A 217 -44.68 -17.26 -38.13
C LEU A 217 -43.71 -16.17 -37.63
N HIS A 218 -43.92 -14.94 -38.09
CA HIS A 218 -43.24 -13.75 -37.57
C HIS A 218 -43.83 -13.30 -36.23
N LEU A 219 -43.00 -12.78 -35.33
CA LEU A 219 -43.36 -11.61 -34.51
C LEU A 219 -42.12 -10.86 -34.01
N LEU A 220 -42.21 -9.53 -34.00
CA LEU A 220 -41.14 -8.60 -33.63
C LEU A 220 -41.38 -8.07 -32.21
N THR A 221 -40.35 -8.10 -31.35
CA THR A 221 -40.29 -7.24 -30.15
C THR A 221 -38.86 -6.77 -29.89
N LEU A 222 -38.71 -5.47 -29.62
CA LEU A 222 -37.44 -4.78 -29.32
C LEU A 222 -37.05 -4.92 -27.83
N PRO A 223 -35.77 -4.67 -27.46
CA PRO A 223 -35.25 -5.05 -26.15
C PRO A 223 -35.62 -4.08 -25.02
N THR A 224 -36.03 -4.63 -23.87
CA THR A 224 -36.18 -3.89 -22.61
C THR A 224 -34.85 -3.75 -21.89
N ASN A 225 -34.26 -2.56 -21.96
CA ASN A 225 -33.00 -2.19 -21.30
C ASN A 225 -33.19 -2.04 -19.77
N HIS A 226 -32.99 -3.12 -19.01
CA HIS A 226 -33.01 -3.09 -17.54
C HIS A 226 -31.62 -2.78 -16.95
N GLN A 227 -31.34 -1.49 -16.79
CA GLN A 227 -30.18 -1.01 -16.03
C GLN A 227 -30.49 -1.04 -14.50
N PRO A 228 -29.78 -1.82 -13.67
CA PRO A 228 -29.97 -1.81 -12.23
C PRO A 228 -29.41 -0.51 -11.61
N LYS A 229 -30.26 0.26 -10.93
CA LYS A 229 -29.85 1.46 -10.19
C LYS A 229 -29.19 1.06 -8.86
N SER A 230 -27.88 1.28 -8.73
CA SER A 230 -27.16 1.11 -7.47
C SER A 230 -27.26 2.39 -6.60
N PRO A 231 -27.71 2.31 -5.33
CA PRO A 231 -27.89 3.48 -4.47
C PRO A 231 -26.65 3.78 -3.62
N TYR A 232 -25.62 4.39 -4.22
CA TYR A 232 -24.54 5.01 -3.44
C TYR A 232 -24.79 6.50 -3.25
N HIS A 233 -25.08 6.90 -2.01
CA HIS A 233 -25.17 8.31 -1.61
C HIS A 233 -23.79 8.95 -1.68
N GLN A 234 -23.59 9.82 -2.68
CA GLN A 234 -22.39 10.65 -2.79
C GLN A 234 -22.54 11.88 -1.88
N THR A 235 -22.04 11.77 -0.64
CA THR A 235 -22.10 12.87 0.35
C THR A 235 -21.13 14.00 -0.02
N GLN A 236 -21.53 14.83 -0.97
CA GLN A 236 -20.72 15.92 -1.52
C GLN A 236 -20.69 17.12 -0.57
N THR A 237 -19.77 17.10 0.40
CA THR A 237 -19.58 18.22 1.34
C THR A 237 -19.03 19.46 0.63
N HIS A 238 -19.93 20.35 0.23
CA HIS A 238 -19.61 21.70 -0.23
C HIS A 238 -18.92 22.50 0.88
N LEU A 239 -17.58 22.56 0.85
CA LEU A 239 -16.84 23.47 1.71
C LEU A 239 -16.94 24.89 1.15
N HIS A 240 -17.86 25.66 1.72
CA HIS A 240 -18.17 27.01 1.27
C HIS A 240 -16.99 27.96 1.58
N LEU A 241 -16.32 28.47 0.55
CA LEU A 241 -15.21 29.40 0.70
C LEU A 241 -15.73 30.81 1.02
N THR A 242 -15.97 31.09 2.30
CA THR A 242 -16.26 32.46 2.77
C THR A 242 -14.97 33.22 3.04
N ARG A 243 -14.83 34.36 2.36
CA ARG A 243 -13.76 35.35 2.48
C ARG A 243 -14.11 36.36 3.60
N ASP A 244 -13.13 37.17 4.00
CA ASP A 244 -13.27 38.35 4.88
C ASP A 244 -13.56 38.05 6.38
N HIS A 245 -13.03 38.74 7.40
CA HIS A 245 -11.95 39.75 7.54
C HIS A 245 -10.79 39.16 8.40
N LEU A 246 -9.52 39.60 8.44
CA LEU A 246 -8.87 40.94 8.43
C LEU A 246 -8.93 41.69 9.79
N ILE A 247 -7.80 42.32 10.16
CA ILE A 247 -7.51 43.18 11.34
C ILE A 247 -7.14 42.46 12.65
N TYR A 248 -5.83 42.44 12.94
CA TYR A 248 -5.24 43.06 14.15
C TYR A 248 -3.78 43.46 13.86
N THR A 249 -3.30 44.57 14.44
CA THR A 249 -2.16 45.32 13.88
C THR A 249 -1.26 45.97 14.95
N LEU A 250 0.07 45.89 14.78
CA LEU A 250 1.16 46.60 15.53
C LEU A 250 1.24 46.29 17.05
N PHE A 251 2.39 46.36 17.75
CA PHE A 251 3.74 46.95 17.52
C PHE A 251 4.85 45.89 17.78
N LEU A 252 6.19 46.11 17.71
CA LEU A 252 7.02 47.33 17.53
C LEU A 252 7.97 47.15 16.31
N GLY A 253 9.31 47.31 16.23
CA GLY A 253 10.45 47.58 17.14
C GLY A 253 11.25 46.32 17.54
N VAL A 254 12.60 46.31 17.62
CA VAL A 254 13.64 47.35 17.39
C VAL A 254 14.78 46.74 16.52
N ALA A 255 15.51 47.58 15.78
CA ALA A 255 16.59 47.14 14.87
C ALA A 255 18.01 47.22 15.46
N SER A 256 18.92 46.41 14.93
CA SER A 256 20.40 46.57 14.96
C SER A 256 20.97 45.74 13.80
N PHE A 257 21.36 46.34 12.68
CA PHE A 257 22.60 47.11 12.43
C PHE A 257 23.85 46.22 12.35
N VAL A 258 24.49 46.23 11.17
CA VAL A 258 25.65 45.41 10.78
C VAL A 258 26.88 46.31 10.64
N PRO A 259 28.06 45.86 11.08
CA PRO A 259 29.28 46.16 10.33
C PRO A 259 29.91 44.89 9.73
N ARG A 260 30.25 45.00 8.45
CA ARG A 260 30.97 44.00 7.65
C ARG A 260 32.45 44.33 7.72
N LEU A 261 33.27 43.50 8.39
CA LEU A 261 34.72 43.68 8.37
C LEU A 261 35.37 42.86 7.26
N MET A 262 36.21 43.52 6.48
CA MET A 262 37.04 42.91 5.43
C MET A 262 38.31 42.35 6.07
N ASN A 263 38.87 41.28 5.51
CA ASN A 263 40.26 40.92 5.76
C ASN A 263 40.95 40.51 4.45
N GLN A 264 41.61 41.50 3.85
CA GLN A 264 42.85 41.32 3.08
C GLN A 264 43.95 41.84 4.02
N GLY A 265 45.11 41.22 4.17
CA GLY A 265 45.64 40.02 3.51
C GLY A 265 47.13 40.21 3.22
N LEU A 266 47.98 39.41 3.87
CA LEU A 266 49.42 39.26 3.66
C LEU A 266 49.89 37.98 4.37
#